data_AF-A0A6N7PSV6-F1
#
_entry.id   AF-A0A6N7PSV6-F1
#
_cell.length_a   1.000
_cell.length_b   1.000
_cell.length_c   1.000
_cell.angle_alpha   90.00
_cell.angle_beta   90.00
_cell.angle_gamma   90.00
#
_symmetry.space_group_name_H-M   'P 1'
#
loop_
_entity.id
_entity.type
_entity.pdbx_description
1 polymer ?
#
loop_
_entity_poly.entity_id
_entity_poly.type
_entity_poly.pdbx_seq_one_letter_code
_entity_poly.pdbx_strand_id
1 'polypeptide(L)'
;MQKVACLLLATLAACRPDLPLAELRPGSPGKAEGISVAFEPEAPTTAAPRVLRVHVAAEQALDEARLFLVRGEVRESHLKQIERDDISKTLAARFVPSLFWREDDGSVVLAPTAPLEPGETYAVASGEPRASVHFVVEAAEVAPLLTRVWPPAESPRAGLFGLYCGDVALPEVTIEATLAPEGPLGVFSRGVAPGGAGRDCLRFGGRGLAADGGPWVPPPFVGIPGLPGPLRLDPYPFGGAGAELGEIMEVQPDEAPLECAAFEVPFGPGCVEVLDDRLRGRAPGAALLWGVAGEGLDVVMATEKNERFVLGGLPADRVIALDVTTIDAHGRARRMAFSATTLPPMPHVVLNEVMANPLGPEPDQEWVELYNDGAVEAALGELVLRDIGGETPLPEVTLPPGRFAVVVNETFVPDDEIDVPPAEDAIVVRVPALGKNGLGNGGESVRLLDTRGRILSKFPAIPKPKAGQSVIRRSPDAPDGVSDSFLLAVPTPGGVNAASFP
;
A
#
# COMPACT_ATOMS: atom_id res chain seq x y z
N MET A 1 4.82 -31.42 -77.20
CA MET A 1 5.47 -30.09 -77.33
C MET A 1 4.90 -29.21 -76.22
N GLN A 2 5.62 -29.13 -75.09
CA GLN A 2 6.46 -27.98 -74.69
C GLN A 2 5.64 -27.06 -73.76
N LYS A 3 5.70 -27.30 -72.43
CA LYS A 3 6.44 -26.49 -71.41
C LYS A 3 6.07 -25.01 -71.50
N VAL A 4 5.63 -24.35 -70.43
CA VAL A 4 6.48 -23.90 -69.30
C VAL A 4 5.59 -23.51 -68.11
N ALA A 5 6.05 -23.88 -66.91
CA ALA A 5 5.52 -23.49 -65.61
C ALA A 5 5.83 -22.01 -65.32
N CYS A 6 4.82 -21.26 -64.86
CA CYS A 6 4.97 -19.88 -64.45
C CYS A 6 5.41 -19.84 -62.98
N LEU A 7 6.67 -19.46 -62.75
CA LEU A 7 7.29 -19.23 -61.45
C LEU A 7 6.79 -17.89 -60.90
N LEU A 8 6.12 -17.87 -59.75
CA LEU A 8 5.86 -16.64 -59.00
C LEU A 8 7.17 -16.17 -58.35
N LEU A 9 7.72 -15.05 -58.83
CA LEU A 9 8.69 -14.26 -58.07
C LEU A 9 7.93 -13.32 -57.13
N ALA A 10 8.08 -13.54 -55.82
CA ALA A 10 7.73 -12.56 -54.81
C ALA A 10 8.81 -11.47 -54.78
N THR A 11 8.47 -10.26 -55.22
CA THR A 11 9.32 -9.08 -55.06
C THR A 11 9.17 -8.53 -53.64
N LEU A 12 10.25 -8.64 -52.87
CA LEU A 12 10.49 -7.91 -51.62
C LEU A 12 10.40 -6.40 -51.86
N ALA A 13 9.42 -5.74 -51.25
CA ALA A 13 9.42 -4.29 -51.13
C ALA A 13 10.38 -3.90 -50.00
N ALA A 14 11.54 -3.37 -50.38
CA ALA A 14 12.51 -2.78 -49.48
C ALA A 14 11.93 -1.51 -48.83
N CYS A 15 11.95 -1.46 -47.49
CA CYS A 15 11.67 -0.25 -46.71
C CYS A 15 12.74 0.81 -47.01
N ARG A 16 12.30 2.02 -47.39
CA ARG A 16 13.14 3.22 -47.48
C ARG A 16 13.53 3.70 -46.07
N PRO A 17 14.81 3.84 -45.73
CA PRO A 17 15.23 4.49 -44.50
C PRO A 17 15.62 5.94 -44.84
N ASP A 18 14.65 6.84 -44.97
CA ASP A 18 14.88 8.28 -45.06
C ASP A 18 13.55 9.01 -44.83
N LEU A 19 13.07 8.95 -43.58
CA LEU A 19 12.15 9.95 -43.05
C LEU A 19 12.92 10.69 -41.97
N PRO A 20 13.05 12.02 -42.04
CA PRO A 20 13.65 12.78 -40.96
C PRO A 20 12.82 12.53 -39.70
N LEU A 21 13.47 12.05 -38.65
CA LEU A 21 12.93 12.07 -37.29
C LEU A 21 12.43 13.49 -37.04
N ALA A 22 11.12 13.62 -36.79
CA ALA A 22 10.57 14.88 -36.32
C ALA A 22 11.29 15.23 -35.01
N GLU A 23 12.05 16.32 -35.04
CA GLU A 23 12.58 16.93 -33.83
C GLU A 23 11.40 17.14 -32.87
N LEU A 24 11.48 16.53 -31.68
CA LEU A 24 10.58 16.80 -30.56
C LEU A 24 10.61 18.30 -30.30
N ARG A 25 9.53 18.99 -30.70
CA ARG A 25 9.33 20.39 -30.33
C ARG A 25 9.05 20.44 -28.82
N PRO A 26 9.62 21.40 -28.09
CA PRO A 26 9.25 21.65 -26.69
C PRO A 26 7.72 21.83 -26.58
N GLY A 27 7.16 21.31 -25.49
CA GLY A 27 5.72 21.33 -25.25
C GLY A 27 5.24 22.79 -25.19
N SER A 28 4.24 23.15 -26.00
CA SER A 28 3.73 24.52 -25.96
C SER A 28 2.92 24.75 -24.69
N PRO A 29 3.22 25.79 -23.88
CA PRO A 29 2.47 26.10 -22.68
C PRO A 29 1.00 26.37 -22.99
N GLY A 30 0.11 25.98 -22.07
CA GLY A 30 -1.31 26.30 -22.17
C GLY A 30 -1.51 27.79 -21.93
N LYS A 31 -2.07 28.50 -22.91
CA LYS A 31 -2.33 29.95 -22.81
C LYS A 31 -3.83 30.22 -22.84
N ALA A 32 -4.32 30.92 -21.82
CA ALA A 32 -5.62 31.56 -21.84
C ALA A 32 -5.44 33.08 -21.86
N GLU A 33 -6.52 33.82 -22.09
CA GLU A 33 -6.49 35.28 -21.97
C GLU A 33 -6.16 35.66 -20.53
N GLY A 34 -4.99 36.28 -20.30
CA GLY A 34 -4.55 36.77 -18.99
C GLY A 34 -3.59 35.88 -18.19
N ILE A 35 -3.53 34.57 -18.44
CA ILE A 35 -2.57 33.64 -17.78
C ILE A 35 -1.97 32.61 -18.74
N SER A 36 -0.77 32.14 -18.44
CA SER A 36 -0.12 30.98 -19.07
C SER A 36 0.32 29.96 -18.02
N VAL A 37 0.22 28.69 -18.38
CA VAL A 37 0.58 27.56 -17.52
C VAL A 37 1.70 26.75 -18.15
N ALA A 38 2.72 26.44 -17.35
CA ALA A 38 3.74 25.45 -17.62
C ALA A 38 3.78 24.42 -16.48
N PHE A 39 4.28 23.21 -16.77
CA PHE A 39 4.40 22.14 -15.78
C PHE A 39 5.87 21.85 -15.47
N GLU A 40 6.15 21.53 -14.22
CA GLU A 40 7.37 20.86 -13.79
C GLU A 40 7.01 19.41 -13.40
N PRO A 41 7.53 18.39 -14.12
CA PRO A 41 8.39 18.46 -15.28
C PRO A 41 7.61 18.91 -16.53
N GLU A 42 8.35 19.35 -17.54
CA GLU A 42 7.78 19.87 -18.78
C GLU A 42 6.88 18.83 -19.46
N ALA A 43 5.65 19.23 -19.75
CA ALA A 43 4.67 18.42 -20.44
C ALA A 43 3.63 19.31 -21.15
N PRO A 44 2.98 18.80 -22.21
CA PRO A 44 1.84 19.51 -22.81
C PRO A 44 0.59 19.41 -21.91
N THR A 45 -0.34 20.35 -22.05
CA THR A 45 -1.63 20.33 -21.34
C THR A 45 -2.51 19.12 -21.68
N THR A 46 -2.21 18.38 -22.73
CA THR A 46 -2.96 17.17 -23.09
C THR A 46 -2.45 15.90 -22.41
N ALA A 47 -1.30 15.97 -21.71
CA ALA A 47 -0.66 14.83 -21.08
C ALA A 47 0.22 15.30 -19.91
N ALA A 48 -0.38 16.00 -18.96
CA ALA A 48 0.33 16.47 -17.77
C ALA A 48 0.68 15.29 -16.85
N PRO A 49 1.83 15.29 -16.16
CA PRO A 49 2.21 14.20 -15.27
C PRO A 49 1.33 14.20 -14.02
N ARG A 50 1.04 13.02 -13.45
CA ARG A 50 0.18 12.93 -12.26
C ARG A 50 0.78 13.56 -10.99
N VAL A 51 2.10 13.60 -10.86
CA VAL A 51 2.80 14.42 -9.85
C VAL A 51 3.46 15.55 -10.61
N LEU A 52 3.10 16.80 -10.31
CA LEU A 52 3.61 17.95 -11.04
C LEU A 52 3.64 19.19 -10.14
N ARG A 53 4.32 20.24 -10.59
CA ARG A 53 4.07 21.61 -10.16
C ARG A 53 3.56 22.42 -11.34
N VAL A 54 2.63 23.32 -11.08
CA VAL A 54 2.03 24.20 -12.08
C VAL A 54 2.64 25.59 -11.91
N HIS A 55 3.42 26.06 -12.88
CA HIS A 55 3.90 27.44 -12.91
C HIS A 55 2.88 28.30 -13.65
N VAL A 56 2.33 29.29 -12.97
CA VAL A 56 1.33 30.21 -13.50
C VAL A 56 1.96 31.58 -13.65
N ALA A 57 2.12 32.02 -14.88
CA ALA A 57 2.59 33.35 -15.22
C ALA A 57 1.42 34.19 -15.78
N ALA A 58 1.45 35.49 -15.52
CA ALA A 58 0.45 36.44 -15.96
C ALA A 58 1.10 37.80 -16.26
N GLU A 59 0.53 38.55 -17.19
CA GLU A 59 0.97 39.92 -17.47
C GLU A 59 0.59 40.88 -16.33
N GLN A 60 -0.47 40.54 -15.59
CA GLN A 60 -0.96 41.27 -14.41
C GLN A 60 -0.62 40.46 -13.16
N ALA A 61 -0.48 41.13 -12.01
CA ALA A 61 -0.22 40.43 -10.76
C ALA A 61 -1.36 39.42 -10.44
N LEU A 62 -0.98 38.18 -10.16
CA LEU A 62 -1.90 37.12 -9.73
C LEU A 62 -2.29 37.32 -8.27
N ASP A 63 -3.58 37.26 -7.98
CA ASP A 63 -4.11 37.12 -6.62
C ASP A 63 -4.10 35.64 -6.20
N GLU A 64 -3.14 35.28 -5.35
CA GLU A 64 -2.94 33.91 -4.86
C GLU A 64 -4.16 33.40 -4.07
N ALA A 65 -4.89 34.28 -3.38
CA ALA A 65 -6.10 33.89 -2.64
C ALA A 65 -7.25 33.46 -3.56
N ARG A 66 -7.17 33.81 -4.85
CA ARG A 66 -8.16 33.49 -5.88
C ARG A 66 -7.61 32.59 -6.98
N LEU A 67 -6.49 31.91 -6.72
CA LEU A 67 -5.87 30.98 -7.63
C LEU A 67 -6.06 29.56 -7.12
N PHE A 68 -6.73 28.73 -7.93
CA PHE A 68 -7.09 27.37 -7.52
C PHE A 68 -6.74 26.35 -8.59
N LEU A 69 -6.28 25.18 -8.15
CA LEU A 69 -6.31 23.98 -8.96
C LEU A 69 -7.64 23.25 -8.74
N VAL A 70 -8.39 23.00 -9.80
CA VAL A 70 -9.75 22.47 -9.76
C VAL A 70 -9.82 21.17 -10.55
N ARG A 71 -10.39 20.11 -9.96
CA ARG A 71 -10.73 18.87 -10.67
C ARG A 71 -11.90 19.11 -11.61
N GLY A 72 -11.74 18.73 -12.87
CA GLY A 72 -12.70 18.86 -13.96
C GLY A 72 -12.81 20.27 -14.54
N GLU A 73 -13.79 20.44 -15.43
CA GLU A 73 -14.01 21.66 -16.21
C GLU A 73 -14.39 22.90 -15.37
N VAL A 74 -13.70 24.02 -15.61
CA VAL A 74 -14.03 25.34 -15.05
C VAL A 74 -14.76 26.17 -16.11
N ARG A 75 -15.96 26.65 -15.77
CA ARG A 75 -16.83 27.45 -16.64
C ARG A 75 -16.81 28.91 -16.22
N GLU A 76 -17.30 29.81 -17.06
CA GLU A 76 -17.37 31.24 -16.76
C GLU A 76 -18.16 31.55 -15.46
N SER A 77 -19.19 30.76 -15.14
CA SER A 77 -19.93 30.88 -13.88
C SER A 77 -19.09 30.54 -12.65
N HIS A 78 -18.14 29.61 -12.77
CA HIS A 78 -17.20 29.28 -11.70
C HIS A 78 -16.15 30.38 -11.56
N LEU A 79 -15.63 30.92 -12.67
CA LEU A 79 -14.70 32.04 -12.64
C LEU A 79 -15.29 33.29 -11.98
N LYS A 80 -16.58 33.58 -12.21
CA LYS A 80 -17.30 34.66 -11.52
C LYS A 80 -17.45 34.42 -10.02
N GLN A 81 -17.58 33.17 -9.57
CA GLN A 81 -17.61 32.83 -8.15
C GLN A 81 -16.24 33.08 -7.51
N ILE A 82 -15.16 32.65 -8.17
CA ILE A 82 -13.78 32.83 -7.71
C ILE A 82 -13.40 34.33 -7.66
N GLU A 83 -13.72 35.09 -8.71
CA GLU A 83 -13.51 36.56 -8.78
C GLU A 83 -14.20 37.31 -7.63
N ARG A 84 -15.38 36.84 -7.20
CA ARG A 84 -16.19 37.49 -6.15
C ARG A 84 -15.98 36.92 -4.76
N ASP A 85 -15.13 35.90 -4.62
CA ASP A 85 -14.95 35.15 -3.38
C ASP A 85 -16.28 34.56 -2.82
N ASP A 86 -17.18 34.13 -3.71
CA ASP A 86 -18.49 33.54 -3.39
C ASP A 86 -18.56 32.09 -3.88
N ILE A 87 -17.69 31.25 -3.31
CA ILE A 87 -17.43 29.89 -3.77
C ILE A 87 -18.51 28.92 -3.24
N SER A 88 -19.26 28.31 -4.15
CA SER A 88 -20.24 27.26 -3.78
C SER A 88 -19.57 26.00 -3.22
N LYS A 89 -20.27 25.26 -2.34
CA LYS A 89 -19.79 23.98 -1.80
C LYS A 89 -19.41 22.96 -2.88
N THR A 90 -20.16 22.92 -3.98
CA THR A 90 -19.89 22.03 -5.11
C THR A 90 -18.60 22.37 -5.83
N LEU A 91 -18.27 23.66 -5.96
CA LEU A 91 -16.99 24.08 -6.55
C LEU A 91 -15.83 23.85 -5.57
N ALA A 92 -16.01 24.19 -4.29
CA ALA A 92 -15.00 23.98 -3.26
C ALA A 92 -14.61 22.51 -3.09
N ALA A 93 -15.58 21.58 -3.18
CA ALA A 93 -15.31 20.14 -3.12
C ALA A 93 -14.46 19.60 -4.29
N ARG A 94 -14.25 20.41 -5.34
CA ARG A 94 -13.40 20.07 -6.49
C ARG A 94 -12.01 20.67 -6.39
N PHE A 95 -11.72 21.47 -5.36
CA PHE A 95 -10.39 22.04 -5.19
C PHE A 95 -9.40 20.97 -4.80
N VAL A 96 -8.26 20.99 -5.47
CA VAL A 96 -7.13 20.10 -5.17
C VAL A 96 -6.27 20.79 -4.11
N PRO A 97 -6.09 20.19 -2.92
CA PRO A 97 -5.18 20.74 -1.92
C PRO A 97 -3.78 20.94 -2.51
N SER A 98 -3.27 22.16 -2.40
CA SER A 98 -2.01 22.57 -3.02
C SER A 98 -1.25 23.53 -2.12
N LEU A 99 0.08 23.48 -2.15
CA LEU A 99 0.95 24.55 -1.65
C LEU A 99 1.14 25.61 -2.75
N PHE A 100 1.36 26.85 -2.31
CA PHE A 100 1.55 28.00 -3.18
C PHE A 100 2.81 28.75 -2.77
N TRP A 101 3.59 29.18 -3.76
CA TRP A 101 4.69 30.12 -3.55
C TRP A 101 4.94 30.93 -4.82
N ARG A 102 5.64 32.05 -4.66
CA ARG A 102 6.04 32.93 -5.74
C ARG A 102 7.51 32.70 -6.09
N GLU A 103 7.82 32.69 -7.38
CA GLU A 103 9.20 32.62 -7.87
C GLU A 103 9.74 34.02 -8.18
N ASP A 104 11.07 34.14 -8.32
CA ASP A 104 11.77 35.40 -8.59
C ASP A 104 11.32 36.06 -9.91
N ASP A 105 10.83 35.28 -10.87
CA ASP A 105 10.30 35.76 -12.15
C ASP A 105 8.86 36.31 -12.05
N GLY A 106 8.27 36.26 -10.85
CA GLY A 106 6.93 36.75 -10.55
C GLY A 106 5.82 35.73 -10.80
N SER A 107 6.14 34.55 -11.34
CA SER A 107 5.19 33.44 -11.49
C SER A 107 4.79 32.87 -10.12
N VAL A 108 3.61 32.26 -10.07
CA VAL A 108 3.09 31.57 -8.88
C VAL A 108 3.07 30.08 -9.17
N VAL A 109 3.65 29.28 -8.27
CA VAL A 109 3.65 27.83 -8.36
C VAL A 109 2.50 27.26 -7.55
N LEU A 110 1.71 26.36 -8.14
CA LEU A 110 0.79 25.48 -7.41
C LEU A 110 1.39 24.08 -7.39
N ALA A 111 1.62 23.54 -6.20
CA ALA A 111 2.07 22.16 -6.01
C ALA A 111 0.98 21.34 -5.30
N PRO A 112 0.27 20.44 -6.01
CA PRO A 112 -0.67 19.53 -5.39
C PRO A 112 -0.01 18.71 -4.29
N THR A 113 -0.70 18.52 -3.16
CA THR A 113 -0.18 17.74 -2.02
C THR A 113 -0.56 16.26 -2.07
N ALA A 114 -1.13 15.81 -3.19
CA ALA A 114 -1.42 14.43 -3.50
C ALA A 114 -1.26 14.20 -5.03
N PRO A 115 -0.97 12.97 -5.49
CA PRO A 115 -0.96 12.66 -6.91
C PRO A 115 -2.33 12.94 -7.55
N LEU A 116 -2.33 13.49 -8.75
CA LEU A 116 -3.54 13.66 -9.55
C LEU A 116 -3.99 12.31 -10.14
N GLU A 117 -5.28 12.23 -10.45
CA GLU A 117 -5.90 11.02 -10.98
C GLU A 117 -5.59 10.84 -12.48
N PRO A 118 -5.08 9.67 -12.92
CA PRO A 118 -4.77 9.42 -14.32
C PRO A 118 -5.98 9.57 -15.25
N GLY A 119 -5.80 10.24 -16.40
CA GLY A 119 -6.83 10.44 -17.41
C GLY A 119 -7.89 11.50 -17.07
N GLU A 120 -7.87 12.05 -15.86
CA GLU A 120 -8.82 13.07 -15.43
C GLU A 120 -8.42 14.47 -15.95
N THR A 121 -9.42 15.33 -16.15
CA THR A 121 -9.22 16.73 -16.53
C THR A 121 -9.15 17.60 -15.28
N TYR A 122 -8.26 18.60 -15.30
CA TYR A 122 -8.10 19.61 -14.27
C TYR A 122 -8.02 20.99 -14.91
N ALA A 123 -8.19 22.04 -14.11
CA ALA A 123 -8.01 23.41 -14.54
C ALA A 123 -7.32 24.25 -13.48
N VAL A 124 -6.39 25.09 -13.94
CA VAL A 124 -5.89 26.24 -13.17
C VAL A 124 -6.91 27.36 -13.38
N ALA A 125 -7.52 27.83 -12.29
CA ALA A 125 -8.52 28.88 -12.32
C ALA A 125 -8.07 30.08 -11.50
N SER A 126 -8.03 31.25 -12.12
CA SER A 126 -7.73 32.52 -11.47
C SER A 126 -8.95 33.43 -11.48
N GLY A 127 -9.25 34.07 -10.35
CA GLY A 127 -10.22 35.15 -10.26
C GLY A 127 -9.66 36.50 -10.72
N GLU A 128 -8.35 36.71 -10.60
CA GLU A 128 -7.69 37.98 -10.89
C GLU A 128 -6.23 37.74 -11.37
N PRO A 129 -5.94 37.94 -12.68
CA PRO A 129 -6.89 38.19 -13.75
C PRO A 129 -7.79 36.97 -13.99
N ARG A 130 -9.06 37.23 -14.37
CA ARG A 130 -10.04 36.17 -14.56
C ARG A 130 -9.70 35.30 -15.77
N ALA A 131 -9.22 34.08 -15.51
CA ALA A 131 -8.80 33.16 -16.55
C ALA A 131 -8.84 31.70 -16.08
N SER A 132 -8.93 30.77 -17.02
CA SER A 132 -8.74 29.35 -16.74
C SER A 132 -7.96 28.65 -17.84
N VAL A 133 -7.02 27.79 -17.45
CA VAL A 133 -6.32 26.89 -18.37
C VAL A 133 -6.58 25.46 -17.95
N HIS A 134 -7.13 24.67 -18.86
CA HIS A 134 -7.44 23.25 -18.64
C HIS A 134 -6.29 22.37 -19.11
N PHE A 135 -6.14 21.24 -18.43
CA PHE A 135 -5.21 20.20 -18.81
C PHE A 135 -5.73 18.81 -18.43
N VAL A 136 -5.21 17.79 -19.09
CA VAL A 136 -5.55 16.38 -18.86
C VAL A 136 -4.31 15.69 -18.31
N VAL A 137 -4.50 14.92 -17.23
CA VAL A 137 -3.43 14.09 -16.67
C VAL A 137 -3.25 12.87 -17.56
N GLU A 138 -2.00 12.52 -17.86
CA GLU A 138 -1.70 11.32 -18.65
C GLU A 138 -2.39 10.08 -18.07
N ALA A 139 -3.05 9.29 -18.94
CA ALA A 139 -3.74 8.08 -18.51
C ALA A 139 -2.79 6.87 -18.37
N ALA A 140 -1.68 6.89 -19.12
CA ALA A 140 -0.67 5.85 -19.06
C ALA A 140 0.32 6.13 -17.94
N GLU A 141 0.77 5.08 -17.24
CA GLU A 141 1.84 5.20 -16.26
C GLU A 141 3.20 5.24 -16.97
N VAL A 142 3.61 6.45 -17.37
CA VAL A 142 4.86 6.65 -18.14
C VAL A 142 6.09 6.63 -17.24
N ALA A 143 5.94 7.00 -15.98
CA ALA A 143 6.99 6.94 -14.97
C ALA A 143 6.43 6.34 -13.67
N PRO A 144 7.16 5.41 -13.02
CA PRO A 144 6.74 4.80 -11.76
C PRO A 144 6.57 5.84 -10.65
N LEU A 145 5.55 5.66 -9.82
CA LEU A 145 5.35 6.42 -8.60
C LEU A 145 5.95 5.69 -7.40
N LEU A 146 6.84 6.36 -6.67
CA LEU A 146 7.21 5.95 -5.33
C LEU A 146 6.27 6.62 -4.32
N THR A 147 5.45 5.81 -3.67
CA THR A 147 4.47 6.24 -2.66
C THR A 147 5.16 6.44 -1.32
N ARG A 148 4.78 7.49 -0.57
CA ARG A 148 5.35 7.71 0.75
C ARG A 148 4.81 6.68 1.74
N VAL A 149 5.67 5.79 2.22
CA VAL A 149 5.32 4.75 3.20
C VAL A 149 5.61 5.19 4.64
N TRP A 150 6.52 6.15 4.84
CA TRP A 150 6.84 6.65 6.18
C TRP A 150 7.30 8.11 6.20
N PRO A 151 6.98 8.87 7.27
CA PRO A 151 5.93 8.58 8.25
C PRO A 151 4.54 8.49 7.59
N PRO A 152 3.55 7.88 8.26
CA PRO A 152 2.20 7.76 7.71
C PRO A 152 1.65 9.15 7.40
N ALA A 153 0.85 9.29 6.34
CA ALA A 153 0.29 10.57 5.93
C ALA A 153 -0.48 11.26 7.08
N GLU A 154 -1.19 10.47 7.90
CA GLU A 154 -1.95 10.92 9.07
C GLU A 154 -1.08 11.49 10.20
N SER A 155 0.25 11.28 10.18
CA SER A 155 1.17 11.76 11.21
C SER A 155 1.57 13.21 10.93
N PRO A 156 1.16 14.19 11.76
CA PRO A 156 1.42 15.62 11.54
C PRO A 156 2.91 16.01 11.71
N ARG A 157 3.80 15.04 11.88
CA ARG A 157 5.23 15.22 12.17
C ARG A 157 6.11 14.55 11.13
N ALA A 158 5.82 14.84 9.86
CA ALA A 158 6.65 14.43 8.74
C ALA A 158 8.14 14.84 8.87
N GLY A 159 8.46 15.78 9.79
CA GLY A 159 9.82 16.22 10.05
C GLY A 159 10.56 16.53 8.76
N LEU A 160 11.83 16.13 8.69
CA LEU A 160 12.63 16.16 7.47
C LEU A 160 12.98 14.76 6.98
N PHE A 161 12.10 13.79 7.26
CA PHE A 161 12.29 12.39 6.88
C PHE A 161 11.15 11.90 6.01
N GLY A 162 11.47 11.18 4.94
CA GLY A 162 10.48 10.52 4.10
C GLY A 162 11.04 9.23 3.52
N LEU A 163 10.28 8.15 3.59
CA LEU A 163 10.58 6.93 2.86
C LEU A 163 9.52 6.73 1.79
N TYR A 164 9.98 6.55 0.55
CA TYR A 164 9.14 6.36 -0.62
C TYR A 164 9.44 4.98 -1.20
N CYS A 165 8.44 4.14 -1.42
CA CYS A 165 8.63 2.81 -2.01
C CYS A 165 7.69 2.63 -3.20
N GLY A 166 8.08 1.78 -4.14
CA GLY A 166 7.27 1.38 -5.28
C GLY A 166 7.72 0.02 -5.79
N ASP A 167 7.37 -0.34 -7.02
CA ASP A 167 7.58 -1.71 -7.51
C ASP A 167 8.90 -1.91 -8.28
N VAL A 168 9.76 -0.89 -8.30
CA VAL A 168 11.00 -0.89 -9.09
C VAL A 168 12.21 -0.95 -8.17
N ALA A 169 13.00 -2.02 -8.32
CA ALA A 169 14.29 -2.13 -7.64
C ALA A 169 15.24 -1.00 -8.09
N LEU A 170 15.80 -0.29 -7.12
CA LEU A 170 16.65 0.87 -7.33
C LEU A 170 18.13 0.47 -7.21
N PRO A 171 19.02 1.04 -8.05
CA PRO A 171 20.46 0.93 -7.83
C PRO A 171 20.88 1.71 -6.58
N GLU A 172 22.07 1.42 -6.04
CA GLU A 172 22.66 2.25 -5.01
C GLU A 172 22.84 3.68 -5.51
N VAL A 173 22.28 4.63 -4.77
CA VAL A 173 22.18 6.01 -5.23
C VAL A 173 22.21 6.98 -4.05
N THR A 174 22.76 8.16 -4.28
CA THR A 174 22.75 9.30 -3.35
C THR A 174 22.54 10.56 -4.17
N ILE A 175 21.42 11.26 -3.94
CA ILE A 175 21.03 12.45 -4.71
C ILE A 175 20.70 13.57 -3.74
N GLU A 176 21.34 14.72 -3.92
CA GLU A 176 20.98 15.93 -3.18
C GLU A 176 19.72 16.54 -3.77
N ALA A 177 18.81 16.97 -2.91
CA ALA A 177 17.56 17.61 -3.30
C ALA A 177 17.12 18.61 -2.24
N THR A 178 16.50 19.70 -2.69
CA THR A 178 15.93 20.73 -1.83
C THR A 178 14.41 20.57 -1.83
N LEU A 179 13.79 20.61 -0.66
CA LEU A 179 12.33 20.66 -0.57
C LEU A 179 11.85 22.07 -0.96
N ALA A 180 10.66 22.18 -1.55
CA ALA A 180 10.09 23.47 -1.93
C ALA A 180 8.86 23.80 -1.06
N PRO A 181 8.55 25.07 -0.77
CA PRO A 181 9.29 26.27 -1.15
C PRO A 181 10.45 26.56 -0.19
N GLU A 182 11.60 26.98 -0.73
CA GLU A 182 12.79 27.40 0.06
C GLU A 182 13.13 26.48 1.24
N GLY A 183 12.87 25.19 1.07
CA GLY A 183 12.97 24.21 2.12
C GLY A 183 14.41 23.75 2.36
N PRO A 184 14.60 22.89 3.36
CA PRO A 184 15.93 22.39 3.69
C PRO A 184 16.48 21.51 2.56
N LEU A 185 17.80 21.60 2.37
CA LEU A 185 18.56 20.65 1.58
C LEU A 185 18.59 19.30 2.30
N GLY A 186 18.42 18.22 1.55
CA GLY A 186 18.57 16.88 2.04
C GLY A 186 19.16 15.95 0.99
N VAL A 187 19.16 14.67 1.34
CA VAL A 187 19.73 13.62 0.52
C VAL A 187 18.74 12.48 0.40
N PHE A 188 18.45 12.10 -0.84
CA PHE A 188 17.81 10.84 -1.18
C PHE A 188 18.87 9.73 -1.25
N SER A 189 18.62 8.61 -0.58
CA SER A 189 19.44 7.40 -0.65
C SER A 189 18.56 6.16 -0.76
N ARG A 190 19.06 5.11 -1.41
CA ARG A 190 18.35 3.82 -1.49
C ARG A 190 18.17 3.18 -0.11
N GLY A 191 17.00 2.57 0.12
CA GLY A 191 16.69 1.73 1.26
C GLY A 191 16.36 2.47 2.56
N VAL A 192 15.89 1.71 3.55
CA VAL A 192 15.59 2.25 4.89
C VAL A 192 16.86 2.72 5.60
N ALA A 193 18.00 2.12 5.27
CA ALA A 193 19.33 2.46 5.74
C ALA A 193 20.37 2.04 4.70
N PRO A 194 21.58 2.66 4.69
CA PRO A 194 22.64 2.29 3.76
C PRO A 194 22.99 0.80 3.88
N GLY A 195 22.85 0.06 2.77
CA GLY A 195 23.08 -1.38 2.73
C GLY A 195 22.13 -2.20 3.61
N GLY A 196 20.96 -1.66 3.97
CA GLY A 196 19.88 -2.38 4.65
C GLY A 196 18.75 -2.74 3.69
N ALA A 197 17.57 -3.02 4.24
CA ALA A 197 16.38 -3.40 3.49
C ALA A 197 15.78 -2.26 2.62
N GLY A 198 14.87 -2.61 1.73
CA GLY A 198 14.13 -1.72 0.85
C GLY A 198 14.85 -1.44 -0.44
N ARG A 199 15.12 -2.46 -1.26
CA ARG A 199 15.78 -2.26 -2.57
C ARG A 199 15.00 -1.38 -3.54
N ASP A 200 13.71 -1.30 -3.35
CA ASP A 200 12.71 -0.55 -4.11
C ASP A 200 12.28 0.74 -3.40
N CYS A 201 12.95 1.08 -2.29
CA CYS A 201 12.66 2.27 -1.51
C CYS A 201 13.74 3.34 -1.65
N LEU A 202 13.32 4.60 -1.63
CA LEU A 202 14.14 5.80 -1.62
C LEU A 202 13.84 6.64 -0.37
N ARG A 203 14.87 6.92 0.41
CA ARG A 203 14.79 7.62 1.69
C ARG A 203 15.35 9.02 1.59
N PHE A 204 14.56 10.01 1.94
CA PHE A 204 14.99 11.39 2.14
C PHE A 204 15.37 11.62 3.61
N GLY A 205 16.55 12.19 3.83
CA GLY A 205 16.94 12.80 5.11
C GLY A 205 17.39 14.24 4.90
N GLY A 206 16.66 15.20 5.48
CA GLY A 206 17.04 16.61 5.46
C GLY A 206 18.21 16.94 6.39
N ARG A 207 18.96 17.98 6.04
CA ARG A 207 20.04 18.55 6.85
C ARG A 207 19.61 19.90 7.41
N GLY A 208 19.89 20.14 8.69
CA GLY A 208 19.68 21.43 9.36
C GLY A 208 18.35 21.56 10.11
N LEU A 209 18.20 22.67 10.85
CA LEU A 209 16.94 23.10 11.44
C LEU A 209 16.32 24.08 10.43
N ALA A 210 15.21 23.71 9.82
CA ALA A 210 14.49 24.65 8.96
C ALA A 210 13.80 25.70 9.85
N ALA A 211 13.99 26.98 9.52
CA ALA A 211 13.60 28.11 10.38
C ALA A 211 12.08 28.18 10.65
N ASP A 212 11.26 27.73 9.69
CA ASP A 212 9.81 28.00 9.70
C ASP A 212 8.94 26.73 9.80
N GLY A 213 9.52 25.55 10.05
CA GLY A 213 8.76 24.32 10.34
C GLY A 213 7.91 23.73 9.20
N GLY A 214 7.90 24.35 8.01
CA GLY A 214 7.20 23.89 6.81
C GLY A 214 5.82 24.54 6.64
N PRO A 215 4.99 24.06 5.70
CA PRO A 215 5.11 22.82 4.94
C PRO A 215 6.02 22.91 3.70
N TRP A 216 6.65 21.79 3.33
CA TRP A 216 7.43 21.67 2.09
C TRP A 216 7.05 20.42 1.31
N VAL A 217 7.17 20.42 -0.02
CA VAL A 217 6.99 19.26 -0.88
C VAL A 217 8.33 18.79 -1.45
N PRO A 218 8.48 17.48 -1.75
CA PRO A 218 9.64 16.98 -2.49
C PRO A 218 9.66 17.54 -3.93
N PRO A 219 10.76 17.39 -4.67
CA PRO A 219 10.73 17.51 -6.12
C PRO A 219 9.70 16.53 -6.70
N PRO A 220 8.95 16.90 -7.75
CA PRO A 220 7.93 16.01 -8.32
C PRO A 220 8.56 14.72 -8.91
N PHE A 221 9.84 14.80 -9.30
CA PHE A 221 10.61 13.69 -9.85
C PHE A 221 12.04 13.67 -9.34
N VAL A 222 12.63 12.47 -9.34
CA VAL A 222 14.06 12.26 -9.09
C VAL A 222 14.64 11.41 -10.23
N GLY A 223 15.73 11.89 -10.84
CA GLY A 223 16.49 11.13 -11.83
C GLY A 223 17.48 10.19 -11.15
N ILE A 224 17.34 8.89 -11.36
CA ILE A 224 18.24 7.87 -10.81
C ILE A 224 19.22 7.41 -11.90
N PRO A 225 20.54 7.59 -11.72
CA PRO A 225 21.52 7.06 -12.66
C PRO A 225 21.37 5.54 -12.85
N GLY A 226 21.24 5.10 -14.10
CA GLY A 226 21.08 3.68 -14.46
C GLY A 226 19.63 3.23 -14.66
N LEU A 227 18.63 4.06 -14.33
CA LEU A 227 17.24 3.81 -14.72
C LEU A 227 16.90 4.49 -16.06
N PRO A 228 15.97 3.93 -16.85
CA PRO A 228 15.63 4.45 -18.18
C PRO A 228 14.88 5.79 -18.15
N GLY A 229 14.31 6.17 -17.01
CA GLY A 229 13.55 7.40 -16.84
C GLY A 229 13.53 7.86 -15.38
N PRO A 230 12.98 9.07 -15.11
CA PRO A 230 12.86 9.57 -13.76
C PRO A 230 11.77 8.82 -12.99
N LEU A 231 11.85 8.86 -11.66
CA LEU A 231 10.82 8.35 -10.76
C LEU A 231 10.00 9.50 -10.21
N ARG A 232 8.69 9.30 -10.05
CA ARG A 232 7.80 10.24 -9.37
C ARG A 232 7.87 10.02 -7.87
N LEU A 233 7.79 11.10 -7.11
CA LEU A 233 7.64 11.03 -5.66
C LEU A 233 6.24 11.48 -5.27
N ASP A 234 5.61 10.74 -4.37
CA ASP A 234 4.41 11.21 -3.70
C ASP A 234 4.63 12.63 -3.13
N PRO A 235 3.82 13.64 -3.50
CA PRO A 235 4.03 15.02 -3.10
C PRO A 235 3.55 15.32 -1.68
N TYR A 236 3.23 14.32 -0.86
CA TYR A 236 2.77 14.54 0.51
C TYR A 236 3.76 15.42 1.31
N PRO A 237 3.30 16.53 1.93
CA PRO A 237 4.21 17.50 2.55
C PRO A 237 5.07 16.97 3.68
N PHE A 238 6.26 17.55 3.81
CA PHE A 238 7.13 17.56 4.96
C PHE A 238 6.82 18.76 5.86
N GLY A 239 7.18 18.67 7.15
CA GLY A 239 6.88 19.73 8.12
C GLY A 239 5.41 19.83 8.54
N GLY A 240 5.07 20.84 9.33
CA GLY A 240 3.71 21.08 9.84
C GLY A 240 3.67 21.99 11.09
N ALA A 241 2.66 22.87 11.14
CA ALA A 241 2.42 23.82 12.22
C ALA A 241 2.02 23.10 13.54
N GLY A 242 3.04 22.69 14.28
CA GLY A 242 2.97 22.13 15.63
C GLY A 242 4.31 22.18 16.36
N ALA A 243 5.33 22.79 15.75
CA ALA A 243 6.50 23.28 16.45
C ALA A 243 6.13 24.58 17.18
N GLU A 244 5.27 24.48 18.20
CA GLU A 244 5.59 25.36 19.32
C GLU A 244 7.02 24.99 19.70
N LEU A 245 7.90 25.99 19.66
CA LEU A 245 9.11 26.05 20.49
C LEU A 245 8.69 26.08 21.98
N GLY A 246 7.82 25.14 22.36
CA GLY A 246 7.21 24.96 23.66
C GLY A 246 8.09 24.02 24.43
N GLU A 247 9.13 24.61 24.99
CA GLU A 247 10.09 23.98 25.89
C GLU A 247 10.86 22.81 25.26
N ILE A 248 12.12 22.74 25.62
CA ILE A 248 12.90 21.52 25.52
C ILE A 248 12.28 20.58 26.58
N MET A 249 11.04 20.12 26.38
CA MET A 249 10.54 18.96 27.09
C MET A 249 11.54 17.88 26.73
N GLU A 250 12.34 17.49 27.71
CA GLU A 250 13.21 16.33 27.64
C GLU A 250 12.43 15.23 26.92
N VAL A 251 12.78 14.99 25.66
CA VAL A 251 12.17 13.95 24.85
C VAL A 251 12.40 12.69 25.66
N GLN A 252 11.33 12.17 26.25
CA GLN A 252 11.45 10.93 27.00
C GLN A 252 12.12 9.89 26.10
N PRO A 253 12.97 9.04 26.69
CA PRO A 253 13.60 7.88 26.11
C PRO A 253 12.96 7.36 24.83
N ASP A 254 13.75 6.97 23.83
CA ASP A 254 13.64 5.62 23.26
C ASP A 254 12.32 4.89 23.56
N GLU A 255 11.48 4.68 22.54
CA GLU A 255 10.34 3.76 22.64
C GLU A 255 10.76 2.53 23.43
N ALA A 256 10.21 2.39 24.64
CA ALA A 256 10.68 1.37 25.57
C ALA A 256 10.53 0.01 24.86
N PRO A 257 11.61 -0.78 24.75
CA PRO A 257 11.51 -2.10 24.17
C PRO A 257 10.40 -2.89 24.84
N LEU A 258 9.60 -3.56 24.01
CA LEU A 258 8.51 -4.39 24.47
C LEU A 258 9.06 -5.53 25.33
N GLU A 259 8.42 -5.80 26.47
CA GLU A 259 8.72 -7.00 27.23
C GLU A 259 8.18 -8.23 26.48
N CYS A 260 9.09 -9.18 26.20
CA CYS A 260 8.75 -10.39 25.47
C CYS A 260 8.02 -11.39 26.35
N ALA A 261 6.98 -12.00 25.78
CA ALA A 261 6.22 -13.04 26.44
C ALA A 261 7.02 -14.35 26.51
N ALA A 262 6.47 -15.36 27.18
CA ALA A 262 7.03 -16.70 27.13
C ALA A 262 7.12 -17.18 25.66
N PHE A 263 8.26 -17.77 25.30
CA PHE A 263 8.60 -18.26 23.94
C PHE A 263 8.89 -17.20 22.89
N GLU A 264 8.85 -15.91 23.25
CA GLU A 264 9.33 -14.84 22.39
C GLU A 264 10.77 -14.44 22.73
N VAL A 265 11.46 -13.88 21.74
CA VAL A 265 12.78 -13.29 21.87
C VAL A 265 12.77 -11.83 21.40
N PRO A 266 13.70 -10.98 21.89
CA PRO A 266 13.80 -9.60 21.43
C PRO A 266 14.08 -9.51 19.93
N PHE A 267 13.31 -8.66 19.25
CA PHE A 267 13.47 -8.32 17.84
C PHE A 267 13.41 -6.80 17.72
N GLY A 268 14.54 -6.18 18.02
CA GLY A 268 14.63 -4.75 18.26
C GLY A 268 13.74 -4.23 19.37
N PRO A 269 13.00 -3.15 19.14
CA PRO A 269 12.09 -2.63 20.15
C PRO A 269 10.84 -3.52 20.31
N GLY A 270 10.63 -4.51 19.44
CA GLY A 270 9.54 -5.48 19.52
C GLY A 270 10.02 -6.87 19.98
N CYS A 271 9.12 -7.84 19.85
CA CYS A 271 9.37 -9.23 20.19
C CYS A 271 8.88 -10.15 19.08
N VAL A 272 9.52 -11.30 18.90
CA VAL A 272 9.10 -12.33 17.94
C VAL A 272 9.09 -13.72 18.56
N GLU A 273 8.09 -14.53 18.19
CA GLU A 273 8.15 -15.98 18.29
C GLU A 273 8.80 -16.52 17.00
N VAL A 274 9.81 -17.38 17.16
CA VAL A 274 10.55 -17.99 16.05
C VAL A 274 9.91 -19.33 15.72
N LEU A 275 9.42 -19.48 14.49
CA LEU A 275 8.84 -20.73 13.97
C LEU A 275 9.80 -21.37 12.95
N ASP A 276 9.32 -22.33 12.17
CA ASP A 276 10.11 -23.04 11.17
C ASP A 276 10.42 -22.17 9.94
N ASP A 277 9.43 -21.51 9.36
CA ASP A 277 9.59 -20.73 8.12
C ASP A 277 9.32 -19.23 8.30
N ARG A 278 9.04 -18.79 9.54
CA ARG A 278 8.60 -17.42 9.82
C ARG A 278 8.90 -16.93 11.23
N LEU A 279 8.81 -15.61 11.38
CA LEU A 279 8.73 -14.93 12.68
C LEU A 279 7.32 -14.39 12.86
N ARG A 280 6.71 -14.63 14.03
CA ARG A 280 5.46 -13.97 14.44
C ARG A 280 5.80 -12.87 15.44
N GLY A 281 5.65 -11.61 15.02
CA GLY A 281 6.11 -10.46 15.77
C GLY A 281 5.02 -9.65 16.45
N ARG A 282 5.44 -8.88 17.46
CA ARG A 282 4.67 -7.84 18.12
C ARG A 282 5.49 -6.54 18.16
N ALA A 283 4.90 -5.48 17.62
CA ALA A 283 5.45 -4.13 17.65
C ALA A 283 5.37 -3.51 19.06
N PRO A 284 6.21 -2.51 19.39
CA PRO A 284 6.18 -1.81 20.67
C PRO A 284 4.96 -0.89 20.81
N GLY A 285 4.92 -0.14 21.93
CA GLY A 285 3.82 0.76 22.28
C GLY A 285 3.64 2.01 21.38
N ALA A 286 4.32 2.08 20.23
CA ALA A 286 4.33 3.19 19.29
C ALA A 286 4.45 2.69 17.85
N ALA A 287 4.06 3.53 16.89
CA ALA A 287 4.16 3.21 15.49
C ALA A 287 5.62 3.26 15.02
N LEU A 288 6.03 2.26 14.25
CA LEU A 288 7.39 2.07 13.78
C LEU A 288 7.43 1.61 12.33
N LEU A 289 8.39 2.10 11.59
CA LEU A 289 8.82 1.49 10.34
C LEU A 289 9.92 0.46 10.61
N TRP A 290 9.80 -0.70 10.00
CA TRP A 290 10.78 -1.78 10.02
C TRP A 290 11.33 -1.97 8.61
N GLY A 291 12.64 -2.14 8.52
CA GLY A 291 13.29 -2.76 7.36
C GLY A 291 14.07 -3.98 7.81
N VAL A 292 13.79 -5.12 7.21
CA VAL A 292 14.40 -6.41 7.57
C VAL A 292 15.02 -7.03 6.33
N ALA A 293 16.34 -7.26 6.37
CA ALA A 293 17.09 -7.86 5.28
C ALA A 293 17.88 -9.09 5.75
N GLY A 294 18.07 -10.07 4.87
CA GLY A 294 18.85 -11.28 5.16
C GLY A 294 18.05 -12.55 4.95
N GLU A 295 18.74 -13.68 4.74
CA GLU A 295 18.12 -14.98 4.42
C GLU A 295 17.14 -14.94 3.23
N GLY A 296 17.35 -14.03 2.27
CA GLY A 296 16.45 -13.83 1.13
C GLY A 296 15.32 -12.81 1.38
N LEU A 297 15.16 -12.32 2.62
CA LEU A 297 14.25 -11.23 2.94
C LEU A 297 14.80 -9.87 2.51
N ASP A 298 13.89 -9.04 2.04
CA ASP A 298 14.05 -7.61 1.82
C ASP A 298 12.69 -6.93 2.08
N VAL A 299 12.32 -6.81 3.36
CA VAL A 299 10.99 -6.38 3.79
C VAL A 299 11.05 -4.96 4.32
N VAL A 300 10.13 -4.10 3.88
CA VAL A 300 9.84 -2.81 4.47
C VAL A 300 8.36 -2.78 4.88
N MET A 301 8.09 -2.53 6.15
CA MET A 301 6.73 -2.55 6.69
C MET A 301 6.60 -1.54 7.82
N ALA A 302 5.43 -0.90 7.91
CA ALA A 302 5.07 -0.09 9.06
C ALA A 302 4.19 -0.91 10.00
N THR A 303 4.32 -0.68 11.30
CA THR A 303 3.43 -1.23 12.32
C THR A 303 2.90 -0.11 13.20
N GLU A 304 1.64 -0.20 13.56
CA GLU A 304 1.01 0.60 14.60
C GLU A 304 1.37 0.10 16.01
N LYS A 305 0.90 0.84 17.01
CA LYS A 305 1.07 0.49 18.43
C LYS A 305 0.60 -0.94 18.72
N ASN A 306 1.50 -1.75 19.28
CA ASN A 306 1.28 -3.14 19.70
C ASN A 306 0.75 -4.05 18.57
N GLU A 307 0.91 -3.66 17.31
CA GLU A 307 0.44 -4.42 16.17
C GLU A 307 1.20 -5.75 16.05
N ARG A 308 0.51 -6.78 15.55
CA ARG A 308 1.11 -8.09 15.25
C ARG A 308 1.52 -8.12 13.79
N PHE A 309 2.63 -8.78 13.50
CA PHE A 309 3.13 -8.94 12.13
C PHE A 309 3.71 -10.35 11.92
N VAL A 310 3.90 -10.72 10.65
CA VAL A 310 4.54 -11.98 10.27
C VAL A 310 5.64 -11.69 9.25
N LEU A 311 6.81 -12.29 9.44
CA LEU A 311 7.91 -12.29 8.47
C LEU A 311 8.14 -13.74 8.01
N GLY A 312 7.56 -14.11 6.87
CA GLY A 312 7.67 -15.46 6.30
C GLY A 312 8.85 -15.63 5.33
N GLY A 313 9.02 -16.84 4.79
CA GLY A 313 10.03 -17.15 3.78
C GLY A 313 11.42 -17.46 4.34
N LEU A 314 11.51 -17.71 5.64
CA LEU A 314 12.75 -18.12 6.30
C LEU A 314 12.99 -19.62 6.10
N PRO A 315 14.25 -20.05 6.08
CA PRO A 315 14.54 -21.47 5.94
C PRO A 315 14.42 -22.19 7.30
N ALA A 316 13.80 -23.36 7.29
CA ALA A 316 13.58 -24.19 8.49
C ALA A 316 14.83 -24.93 8.98
N ASP A 317 14.81 -25.31 10.27
CA ASP A 317 15.83 -26.07 10.98
C ASP A 317 17.26 -25.52 10.86
N ARG A 318 17.43 -24.20 10.93
CA ARG A 318 18.77 -23.59 10.84
C ARG A 318 18.89 -22.25 11.55
N VAL A 319 20.13 -21.86 11.79
CA VAL A 319 20.45 -20.51 12.24
C VAL A 319 20.19 -19.53 11.09
N ILE A 320 19.41 -18.50 11.37
CA ILE A 320 19.14 -17.36 10.50
C ILE A 320 19.88 -16.14 11.03
N ALA A 321 20.27 -15.24 10.12
CA ALA A 321 20.82 -13.94 10.47
C ALA A 321 20.11 -12.83 9.68
N LEU A 322 19.52 -11.88 10.40
CA LEU A 322 18.78 -10.76 9.84
C LEU A 322 19.40 -9.44 10.28
N ASP A 323 19.45 -8.48 9.35
CA ASP A 323 19.72 -7.08 9.62
C ASP A 323 18.39 -6.34 9.75
N VAL A 324 18.15 -5.80 10.94
CA VAL A 324 16.88 -5.17 11.32
C VAL A 324 17.15 -3.69 11.53
N THR A 325 16.44 -2.85 10.79
CA THR A 325 16.42 -1.41 10.97
C THR A 325 15.02 -0.98 11.40
N THR A 326 14.91 -0.21 12.48
CA THR A 326 13.66 0.43 12.90
C THR A 326 13.78 1.94 12.79
N ILE A 327 12.73 2.61 12.33
CA ILE A 327 12.68 4.07 12.20
C ILE A 327 11.40 4.57 12.87
N ASP A 328 11.55 5.48 13.82
CA ASP A 328 10.40 6.08 14.50
C ASP A 328 9.76 7.22 13.68
N ALA A 329 8.65 7.75 14.19
CA ALA A 329 7.92 8.84 13.52
C ALA A 329 8.75 10.14 13.35
N HIS A 330 9.87 10.28 14.05
CA HIS A 330 10.79 11.42 13.92
C HIS A 330 11.95 11.13 12.95
N GLY A 331 11.97 9.96 12.30
CA GLY A 331 13.03 9.57 11.37
C GLY A 331 14.29 9.04 12.05
N ARG A 332 14.27 8.77 13.36
CA ARG A 332 15.44 8.24 14.08
C ARG A 332 15.57 6.74 13.81
N ALA A 333 16.62 6.37 13.10
CA ALA A 333 16.90 4.98 12.76
C ALA A 333 17.73 4.26 13.83
N ARG A 334 17.40 3.00 14.11
CA ARG A 334 18.22 2.05 14.88
C ARG A 334 18.45 0.82 14.02
N ARG A 335 19.69 0.35 13.96
CA ARG A 335 20.05 -0.86 13.22
C ARG A 335 20.63 -1.89 14.16
N MET A 336 20.31 -3.15 13.94
CA MET A 336 20.75 -4.27 14.77
C MET A 336 20.80 -5.57 14.00
N ALA A 337 21.65 -6.49 14.45
CA ALA A 337 21.63 -7.86 14.00
C ALA A 337 20.69 -8.69 14.87
N PHE A 338 19.90 -9.54 14.23
CA PHE A 338 19.10 -10.58 14.86
C PHE A 338 19.59 -11.94 14.39
N SER A 339 19.68 -12.90 15.31
CA SER A 339 19.94 -14.29 14.96
C SER A 339 19.15 -15.21 15.88
N ALA A 340 18.59 -16.25 15.30
CA ALA A 340 17.84 -17.30 15.99
C ALA A 340 17.96 -18.60 15.20
N THR A 341 17.59 -19.72 15.82
CA THR A 341 17.44 -21.00 15.13
C THR A 341 15.96 -21.21 14.85
N THR A 342 15.60 -21.34 13.57
CA THR A 342 14.24 -21.72 13.16
C THR A 342 13.93 -23.15 13.56
N LEU A 343 12.64 -23.44 13.75
CA LEU A 343 12.19 -24.78 14.14
C LEU A 343 12.26 -25.77 12.96
N PRO A 344 12.21 -27.08 13.23
CA PRO A 344 11.97 -28.07 12.17
C PRO A 344 10.65 -27.79 11.44
N PRO A 345 10.55 -28.13 10.14
CA PRO A 345 9.32 -27.97 9.38
C PRO A 345 8.11 -28.51 10.14
N MET A 346 7.02 -27.73 10.18
CA MET A 346 5.83 -28.06 10.94
C MET A 346 4.53 -27.70 10.18
N PRO A 347 3.38 -28.28 10.58
CA PRO A 347 2.10 -27.87 10.02
C PRO A 347 1.68 -26.51 10.54
N HIS A 348 1.05 -25.71 9.69
CA HIS A 348 0.44 -24.45 10.07
C HIS A 348 -1.01 -24.42 9.62
N VAL A 349 -1.92 -24.73 10.53
CA VAL A 349 -3.35 -24.68 10.23
C VAL A 349 -3.88 -23.29 10.59
N VAL A 350 -4.35 -22.57 9.58
CA VAL A 350 -4.96 -21.25 9.72
C VAL A 350 -6.43 -21.31 9.33
N LEU A 351 -7.27 -20.49 9.97
CA LEU A 351 -8.59 -20.17 9.45
C LEU A 351 -8.37 -19.32 8.19
N ASN A 352 -8.93 -19.72 7.05
CA ASN A 352 -8.74 -19.02 5.78
C ASN A 352 -10.00 -18.26 5.32
N GLU A 353 -11.18 -18.84 5.55
CA GLU A 353 -12.45 -18.27 5.13
C GLU A 353 -13.59 -18.76 6.05
N VAL A 354 -14.63 -17.94 6.23
CA VAL A 354 -15.81 -18.27 7.04
C VAL A 354 -17.09 -17.85 6.31
N MET A 355 -17.96 -18.82 6.04
CA MET A 355 -19.32 -18.59 5.53
C MET A 355 -20.32 -18.76 6.68
N ALA A 356 -20.74 -17.63 7.25
CA ALA A 356 -21.76 -17.61 8.29
C ALA A 356 -23.17 -17.34 7.74
N ASN A 357 -23.30 -16.75 6.55
CA ASN A 357 -24.57 -16.26 5.99
C ASN A 357 -24.77 -16.76 4.54
N PRO A 358 -24.93 -18.08 4.31
CA PRO A 358 -25.14 -18.64 2.98
C PRO A 358 -26.45 -18.16 2.34
N LEU A 359 -26.62 -18.39 1.03
CA LEU A 359 -27.91 -18.19 0.35
C LEU A 359 -28.85 -19.40 0.54
N GLY A 360 -28.27 -20.58 0.68
CA GLY A 360 -28.97 -21.84 0.93
C GLY A 360 -29.47 -21.97 2.38
N PRO A 361 -29.97 -23.16 2.74
CA PRO A 361 -30.55 -23.39 4.07
C PRO A 361 -29.55 -23.20 5.20
N GLU A 362 -29.91 -22.37 6.19
CA GLU A 362 -29.15 -22.22 7.45
C GLU A 362 -29.65 -23.20 8.53
N PRO A 363 -28.76 -23.79 9.35
CA PRO A 363 -27.30 -23.65 9.31
C PRO A 363 -26.61 -24.64 8.35
N ASP A 364 -27.37 -25.44 7.59
CA ASP A 364 -26.84 -26.56 6.80
C ASP A 364 -25.74 -26.17 5.80
N GLN A 365 -25.81 -24.97 5.22
CA GLN A 365 -24.85 -24.44 4.24
C GLN A 365 -23.78 -23.51 4.83
N GLU A 366 -23.68 -23.41 6.16
CA GLU A 366 -22.58 -22.71 6.82
C GLU A 366 -21.29 -23.53 6.81
N TRP A 367 -20.15 -22.86 6.77
CA TRP A 367 -18.85 -23.54 6.80
C TRP A 367 -17.70 -22.66 7.28
N VAL A 368 -16.65 -23.33 7.77
CA VAL A 368 -15.37 -22.74 8.14
C VAL A 368 -14.27 -23.42 7.35
N GLU A 369 -13.45 -22.64 6.66
CA GLU A 369 -12.33 -23.16 5.91
C GLU A 369 -11.02 -23.06 6.69
N LEU A 370 -10.28 -24.16 6.66
CA LEU A 370 -8.92 -24.28 7.15
C LEU A 370 -7.97 -24.41 5.98
N TYR A 371 -6.81 -23.80 6.09
CA TYR A 371 -5.71 -23.95 5.15
C TYR A 371 -4.46 -24.36 5.90
N ASN A 372 -3.70 -25.30 5.33
CA ASN A 372 -2.38 -25.65 5.84
C ASN A 372 -1.31 -24.90 5.05
N ASP A 373 -0.82 -23.78 5.58
CA ASP A 373 0.24 -22.99 4.96
C ASP A 373 1.65 -23.39 5.43
N GLY A 374 1.76 -24.49 6.16
CA GLY A 374 3.01 -25.09 6.61
C GLY A 374 3.55 -26.12 5.62
N ALA A 375 4.77 -26.60 5.88
CA ALA A 375 5.46 -27.56 5.01
C ALA A 375 5.18 -29.03 5.36
N VAL A 376 4.47 -29.30 6.46
CA VAL A 376 4.16 -30.65 6.95
C VAL A 376 2.66 -30.86 7.03
N GLU A 377 2.20 -32.10 6.81
CA GLU A 377 0.80 -32.46 6.96
C GLU A 377 0.29 -32.21 8.39
N ALA A 378 -0.95 -31.72 8.49
CA ALA A 378 -1.59 -31.42 9.77
C ALA A 378 -2.62 -32.49 10.11
N ALA A 379 -2.60 -32.99 11.35
CA ALA A 379 -3.69 -33.79 11.89
C ALA A 379 -4.74 -32.86 12.51
N LEU A 380 -5.98 -32.92 12.02
CA LEU A 380 -7.06 -32.04 12.49
C LEU A 380 -7.77 -32.58 13.74
N GLY A 381 -7.68 -33.88 14.05
CA GLY A 381 -8.47 -34.54 15.11
C GLY A 381 -8.27 -34.02 16.53
N GLU A 382 -7.20 -33.25 16.75
CA GLU A 382 -6.84 -32.65 18.03
C GLU A 382 -7.15 -31.14 18.10
N LEU A 383 -7.73 -30.58 17.04
CA LEU A 383 -8.07 -29.17 16.95
C LEU A 383 -9.54 -28.93 17.27
N VAL A 384 -9.82 -27.73 17.79
CA VAL A 384 -11.17 -27.32 18.16
C VAL A 384 -11.48 -25.97 17.54
N LEU A 385 -12.60 -25.89 16.82
CA LEU A 385 -13.22 -24.61 16.45
C LEU A 385 -14.05 -24.09 17.62
N ARG A 386 -13.96 -22.80 17.90
CA ARG A 386 -14.72 -22.14 18.98
C ARG A 386 -15.28 -20.80 18.51
N ASP A 387 -16.56 -20.62 18.75
CA ASP A 387 -17.30 -19.37 18.53
C ASP A 387 -17.94 -18.89 19.87
N ILE A 388 -18.90 -17.97 19.81
CA ILE A 388 -19.63 -17.54 21.02
C ILE A 388 -20.64 -18.58 21.51
N GLY A 389 -21.10 -19.46 20.62
CA GLY A 389 -22.14 -20.46 20.85
C GLY A 389 -21.62 -21.74 21.50
N GLY A 390 -20.37 -22.14 21.22
CA GLY A 390 -19.77 -23.35 21.77
C GLY A 390 -18.44 -23.76 21.14
N GLU A 391 -18.11 -25.03 21.33
CA GLU A 391 -16.90 -25.67 20.81
C GLU A 391 -17.28 -26.80 19.86
N THR A 392 -16.54 -26.92 18.77
CA THR A 392 -16.68 -27.93 17.73
C THR A 392 -15.35 -28.65 17.57
N PRO A 393 -15.17 -29.82 18.21
CA PRO A 393 -13.99 -30.65 17.99
C PRO A 393 -13.95 -31.16 16.56
N LEU A 394 -12.79 -31.11 15.92
CA LEU A 394 -12.61 -31.60 14.56
C LEU A 394 -12.35 -33.12 14.56
N PRO A 395 -12.80 -33.86 13.52
CA PRO A 395 -12.53 -35.28 13.39
C PRO A 395 -11.09 -35.54 12.93
N GLU A 396 -10.65 -36.80 13.08
CA GLU A 396 -9.36 -37.26 12.55
C GLU A 396 -9.34 -37.19 11.03
N VAL A 397 -8.75 -36.11 10.52
CA VAL A 397 -8.51 -35.84 9.10
C VAL A 397 -7.11 -35.30 8.94
N THR A 398 -6.38 -35.80 7.94
CA THR A 398 -5.07 -35.26 7.57
C THR A 398 -5.24 -34.18 6.52
N LEU A 399 -4.71 -32.99 6.79
CA LEU A 399 -4.68 -31.86 5.87
C LEU A 399 -3.25 -31.67 5.31
N PRO A 400 -2.99 -32.03 4.04
CA PRO A 400 -1.65 -31.90 3.46
C PRO A 400 -1.22 -30.43 3.33
N PRO A 401 0.10 -30.15 3.19
CA PRO A 401 0.63 -28.83 2.88
C PRO A 401 -0.03 -28.20 1.64
N GLY A 402 -0.37 -26.91 1.72
CA GLY A 402 -0.96 -26.17 0.61
C GLY A 402 -2.38 -26.61 0.22
N ARG A 403 -3.10 -27.30 1.12
CA ARG A 403 -4.46 -27.79 0.89
C ARG A 403 -5.47 -27.11 1.80
N PHE A 404 -6.71 -27.09 1.32
CA PHE A 404 -7.86 -26.54 2.03
C PHE A 404 -8.73 -27.67 2.59
N ALA A 405 -9.26 -27.45 3.79
CA ALA A 405 -10.32 -28.26 4.38
C ALA A 405 -11.53 -27.37 4.65
N VAL A 406 -12.68 -27.73 4.08
CA VAL A 406 -13.95 -27.02 4.31
C VAL A 406 -14.71 -27.79 5.39
N VAL A 407 -14.77 -27.23 6.60
CA VAL A 407 -15.48 -27.80 7.74
C VAL A 407 -16.95 -27.40 7.63
N VAL A 408 -17.82 -28.40 7.54
CA VAL A 408 -19.25 -28.23 7.24
C VAL A 408 -20.12 -29.04 8.21
N ASN A 409 -21.39 -28.67 8.34
CA ASN A 409 -22.37 -29.49 9.06
C ASN A 409 -22.60 -30.85 8.39
N GLU A 410 -23.03 -31.86 9.15
CA GLU A 410 -23.35 -33.20 8.62
C GLU A 410 -24.36 -33.17 7.46
N THR A 411 -25.27 -32.20 7.48
CA THR A 411 -26.36 -31.97 6.51
C THR A 411 -25.95 -31.19 5.26
N PHE A 412 -24.71 -30.68 5.20
CA PHE A 412 -24.22 -29.89 4.09
C PHE A 412 -24.34 -30.60 2.74
N VAL A 413 -24.91 -29.92 1.75
CA VAL A 413 -25.05 -30.40 0.37
C VAL A 413 -24.04 -29.66 -0.51
N PRO A 414 -23.00 -30.33 -1.04
CA PRO A 414 -21.90 -29.66 -1.76
C PRO A 414 -22.31 -28.87 -3.01
N ASP A 415 -23.33 -29.33 -3.72
CA ASP A 415 -23.92 -28.62 -4.84
C ASP A 415 -25.43 -28.63 -4.64
N ASP A 416 -25.95 -27.55 -4.05
CA ASP A 416 -27.37 -27.32 -3.82
C ASP A 416 -28.02 -26.45 -4.90
N GLU A 417 -27.28 -26.16 -5.98
CA GLU A 417 -27.64 -25.25 -7.08
C GLU A 417 -27.83 -23.77 -6.68
N ILE A 418 -27.51 -23.38 -5.44
CA ILE A 418 -27.71 -22.04 -4.90
C ILE A 418 -26.38 -21.40 -4.48
N ASP A 419 -25.63 -22.06 -3.60
CA ASP A 419 -24.36 -21.59 -3.09
C ASP A 419 -23.19 -22.06 -3.98
N VAL A 420 -22.03 -21.41 -3.83
CA VAL A 420 -20.82 -21.80 -4.56
C VAL A 420 -20.35 -23.17 -4.05
N PRO A 421 -20.22 -24.20 -4.91
CA PRO A 421 -19.78 -25.52 -4.47
C PRO A 421 -18.29 -25.49 -4.09
N PRO A 422 -17.85 -26.33 -3.13
CA PRO A 422 -16.43 -26.50 -2.84
C PRO A 422 -15.64 -26.93 -4.09
N ALA A 423 -14.39 -26.47 -4.19
CA ALA A 423 -13.46 -26.91 -5.22
C ALA A 423 -13.36 -28.45 -5.25
N GLU A 424 -13.20 -29.05 -6.43
CA GLU A 424 -13.23 -30.52 -6.62
C GLU A 424 -12.22 -31.27 -5.74
N ASP A 425 -11.13 -30.60 -5.40
CA ASP A 425 -10.00 -31.15 -4.69
C ASP A 425 -9.97 -30.74 -3.20
N ALA A 426 -10.98 -29.99 -2.75
CA ALA A 426 -11.16 -29.58 -1.36
C ALA A 426 -11.47 -30.78 -0.46
N ILE A 427 -10.89 -30.80 0.75
CA ILE A 427 -11.22 -31.81 1.74
C ILE A 427 -12.47 -31.36 2.50
N VAL A 428 -13.62 -31.99 2.24
CA VAL A 428 -14.85 -31.69 2.99
C VAL A 428 -14.84 -32.44 4.32
N VAL A 429 -14.81 -31.69 5.43
CA VAL A 429 -14.76 -32.23 6.80
C VAL A 429 -16.12 -32.04 7.45
N ARG A 430 -16.85 -33.14 7.70
CA ARG A 430 -18.19 -33.08 8.32
C ARG A 430 -18.08 -33.10 9.83
N VAL A 431 -18.80 -32.19 10.49
CA VAL A 431 -18.95 -32.12 11.95
C VAL A 431 -20.44 -32.17 12.33
N PRO A 432 -20.79 -32.67 13.53
CA PRO A 432 -22.19 -32.74 13.96
C PRO A 432 -22.91 -31.39 13.99
N ALA A 433 -22.19 -30.33 14.37
CA ALA A 433 -22.65 -28.95 14.33
C ALA A 433 -21.44 -28.00 14.30
N LEU A 434 -21.52 -26.93 13.51
CA LEU A 434 -20.67 -25.75 13.62
C LEU A 434 -21.27 -24.81 14.67
N GLY A 435 -20.56 -24.66 15.79
CA GLY A 435 -21.10 -23.96 16.94
C GLY A 435 -22.27 -24.73 17.58
N LYS A 436 -23.03 -24.06 18.44
CA LYS A 436 -24.16 -24.69 19.13
C LYS A 436 -25.45 -24.69 18.31
N ASN A 437 -25.67 -23.66 17.49
CA ASN A 437 -26.89 -23.47 16.69
C ASN A 437 -26.56 -22.93 15.28
N GLY A 438 -25.37 -23.21 14.76
CA GLY A 438 -24.82 -22.50 13.60
C GLY A 438 -24.01 -21.28 13.99
N LEU A 439 -23.35 -20.70 12.98
CA LEU A 439 -22.56 -19.50 13.05
C LEU A 439 -23.45 -18.25 13.07
N GLY A 440 -23.04 -17.26 13.84
CA GLY A 440 -23.71 -15.98 13.93
C GLY A 440 -23.59 -15.18 12.65
N ASN A 441 -24.71 -15.04 11.94
CA ASN A 441 -24.91 -14.11 10.81
C ASN A 441 -24.45 -12.67 11.06
N GLY A 442 -24.21 -12.27 12.31
CA GLY A 442 -23.72 -10.95 12.69
C GLY A 442 -22.22 -10.71 12.47
N GLY A 443 -21.47 -11.70 11.97
CA GLY A 443 -20.02 -11.60 11.80
C GLY A 443 -19.25 -11.86 13.09
N GLU A 444 -19.55 -12.97 13.76
CA GLU A 444 -18.95 -13.31 15.05
C GLU A 444 -17.47 -13.75 14.95
N SER A 445 -16.79 -13.82 16.10
CA SER A 445 -15.40 -14.28 16.16
C SER A 445 -15.33 -15.80 16.20
N VAL A 446 -14.55 -16.36 15.27
CA VAL A 446 -14.21 -17.80 15.22
C VAL A 446 -12.75 -17.98 15.60
N ARG A 447 -12.43 -19.01 16.38
CA ARG A 447 -11.07 -19.35 16.84
C ARG A 447 -10.78 -20.80 16.58
N LEU A 448 -9.55 -21.08 16.14
CA LEU A 448 -8.99 -22.42 16.06
C LEU A 448 -8.04 -22.61 17.25
N LEU A 449 -8.23 -23.68 18.02
CA LEU A 449 -7.44 -23.99 19.20
C LEU A 449 -6.78 -25.36 19.10
N ASP A 450 -5.62 -25.51 19.74
CA ASP A 450 -5.00 -26.82 19.99
C ASP A 450 -5.51 -27.46 21.31
N THR A 451 -5.05 -28.69 21.59
CA THR A 451 -5.40 -29.46 22.80
C THR A 451 -5.00 -28.79 24.12
N ARG A 452 -4.12 -27.79 24.09
CA ARG A 452 -3.70 -27.02 25.27
C ARG A 452 -4.48 -25.71 25.39
N GLY A 453 -5.46 -25.48 24.51
CA GLY A 453 -6.24 -24.25 24.45
C GLY A 453 -5.46 -23.06 23.91
N ARG A 454 -4.31 -23.27 23.25
CA ARG A 454 -3.61 -22.19 22.55
C ARG A 454 -4.38 -21.86 21.28
N ILE A 455 -4.59 -20.58 21.03
CA ILE A 455 -5.22 -20.10 19.79
C ILE A 455 -4.18 -20.19 18.68
N LEU A 456 -4.44 -21.03 17.68
CA LEU A 456 -3.60 -21.19 16.48
C LEU A 456 -3.94 -20.15 15.42
N SER A 457 -5.24 -19.86 15.27
CA SER A 457 -5.77 -18.89 14.32
C SER A 457 -7.08 -18.28 14.81
N LYS A 458 -7.40 -17.06 14.39
CA LYS A 458 -8.62 -16.35 14.81
C LYS A 458 -9.12 -15.40 13.71
N PHE A 459 -10.43 -15.43 13.50
CA PHE A 459 -11.17 -14.36 12.83
C PHE A 459 -11.69 -13.36 13.87
N PRO A 460 -11.52 -12.05 13.66
CA PRO A 460 -12.15 -11.03 14.49
C PRO A 460 -13.67 -11.02 14.27
N ALA A 461 -14.40 -10.37 15.17
CA ALA A 461 -15.77 -10.03 14.87
C ALA A 461 -15.74 -8.89 13.82
N ILE A 462 -16.38 -9.11 12.68
CA ILE A 462 -16.38 -8.16 11.56
C ILE A 462 -17.81 -7.69 11.26
N PRO A 463 -18.01 -6.60 10.48
CA PRO A 463 -19.35 -6.18 10.10
C PRO A 463 -20.16 -7.30 9.43
N LYS A 464 -21.47 -7.28 9.66
CA LYS A 464 -22.42 -8.27 9.17
C LYS A 464 -22.24 -8.57 7.67
N PRO A 465 -21.86 -9.80 7.27
CA PRO A 465 -21.84 -10.20 5.86
C PRO A 465 -23.25 -10.12 5.24
N LYS A 466 -23.34 -9.73 3.96
CA LYS A 466 -24.58 -9.94 3.19
C LYS A 466 -24.75 -11.44 2.93
N ALA A 467 -25.98 -11.87 2.67
CA ALA A 467 -26.24 -13.26 2.29
C ALA A 467 -25.42 -13.63 1.03
N GLY A 468 -24.77 -14.79 1.06
CA GLY A 468 -23.85 -15.27 0.02
C GLY A 468 -22.46 -14.63 0.04
N GLN A 469 -22.12 -13.84 1.08
CA GLN A 469 -20.74 -13.35 1.28
C GLN A 469 -20.08 -14.07 2.44
N SER A 470 -18.80 -14.38 2.26
CA SER A 470 -17.94 -14.91 3.31
C SER A 470 -17.00 -13.84 3.84
N VAL A 471 -16.41 -14.13 4.99
CA VAL A 471 -15.25 -13.43 5.51
C VAL A 471 -14.01 -14.18 5.04
N ILE A 472 -13.13 -13.53 4.29
CA ILE A 472 -11.88 -14.12 3.83
C ILE A 472 -10.69 -13.50 4.56
N ARG A 473 -9.64 -14.29 4.75
CA ARG A 473 -8.30 -13.79 5.09
C ARG A 473 -7.61 -13.32 3.80
N ARG A 474 -6.97 -12.15 3.81
CA ARG A 474 -6.27 -11.61 2.63
C ARG A 474 -5.15 -12.50 2.14
N SER A 475 -4.38 -13.07 3.05
CA SER A 475 -3.32 -14.03 2.76
C SER A 475 -3.17 -15.00 3.92
N PRO A 476 -2.74 -16.25 3.70
CA PRO A 476 -2.57 -17.24 4.77
C PRO A 476 -1.72 -16.76 5.95
N ASP A 477 -0.72 -15.90 5.69
CA ASP A 477 0.19 -15.33 6.67
C ASP A 477 -0.28 -14.01 7.29
N ALA A 478 -1.42 -13.44 6.83
CA ALA A 478 -1.97 -12.22 7.39
C ALA A 478 -2.28 -12.41 8.90
N PRO A 479 -1.91 -11.48 9.78
CA PRO A 479 -2.00 -11.66 11.23
C PRO A 479 -3.45 -11.59 11.74
N ASP A 480 -3.84 -12.50 12.65
CA ASP A 480 -5.19 -12.57 13.26
C ASP A 480 -5.66 -11.33 14.04
N GLY A 481 -4.70 -10.49 14.47
CA GLY A 481 -4.95 -9.34 15.35
C GLY A 481 -5.20 -8.02 14.62
N VAL A 482 -5.11 -8.03 13.29
CA VAL A 482 -5.20 -6.83 12.44
C VAL A 482 -6.50 -6.91 11.66
N SER A 483 -7.36 -5.90 11.79
CA SER A 483 -8.68 -5.89 11.13
C SER A 483 -8.54 -6.02 9.61
N ASP A 484 -7.51 -5.38 9.07
CA ASP A 484 -7.29 -5.29 7.63
C ASP A 484 -6.76 -6.60 7.05
N SER A 485 -6.38 -7.59 7.89
CA SER A 485 -6.10 -8.96 7.43
C SER A 485 -7.34 -9.68 6.87
N PHE A 486 -8.54 -9.14 7.12
CA PHE A 486 -9.80 -9.78 6.77
C PHE A 486 -10.71 -8.84 5.98
N LEU A 487 -11.49 -9.38 5.06
CA LEU A 487 -12.51 -8.62 4.34
C LEU A 487 -13.71 -9.49 3.96
N LEU A 488 -14.80 -8.83 3.56
CA LEU A 488 -15.95 -9.48 2.96
C LEU A 488 -15.74 -9.69 1.45
N ALA A 489 -15.95 -10.90 0.96
CA ALA A 489 -15.77 -11.24 -0.45
C ALA A 489 -16.80 -12.25 -0.96
N VAL A 490 -16.71 -12.55 -2.26
CA VAL A 490 -17.39 -13.68 -2.88
C VAL A 490 -16.72 -14.96 -2.38
N PRO A 491 -17.49 -16.00 -2.00
CA PRO A 491 -16.92 -17.17 -1.37
C PRO A 491 -16.08 -18.04 -2.32
N THR A 492 -15.04 -18.66 -1.76
CA THR A 492 -14.09 -19.52 -2.48
C THR A 492 -13.85 -20.85 -1.78
N PRO A 493 -14.89 -21.63 -1.44
CA PRO A 493 -14.74 -22.85 -0.65
C PRO A 493 -13.78 -23.84 -1.32
N GLY A 494 -12.75 -24.25 -0.60
CA GLY A 494 -11.71 -25.14 -1.04
C GLY A 494 -10.64 -24.50 -1.93
N GLY A 495 -10.65 -23.18 -2.11
CA GLY A 495 -9.86 -22.48 -3.12
C GLY A 495 -9.08 -21.28 -2.59
N VAL A 496 -8.28 -20.69 -3.46
CA VAL A 496 -7.52 -19.46 -3.15
C VAL A 496 -8.49 -18.27 -3.15
N ASN A 497 -8.45 -17.47 -2.08
CA ASN A 497 -9.32 -16.32 -1.89
C ASN A 497 -9.20 -15.31 -3.05
N ALA A 498 -10.32 -14.86 -3.60
CA ALA A 498 -10.34 -13.98 -4.78
C ALA A 498 -9.72 -12.57 -4.57
N ALA A 499 -9.44 -12.18 -3.31
CA ALA A 499 -8.75 -10.94 -2.97
C ALA A 499 -7.35 -11.17 -2.37
N SER A 500 -6.74 -12.33 -2.67
CA SER A 500 -5.35 -12.59 -2.29
C SER A 500 -4.40 -11.82 -3.21
N PHE A 501 -3.86 -10.73 -2.65
CA PHE A 501 -2.77 -9.88 -3.15
C PHE A 501 -3.10 -8.91 -4.31
N PRO A 502 -2.25 -7.88 -4.57
CA PRO A 502 -0.79 -7.87 -4.53
C PRO A 502 -0.15 -7.74 -3.15
#